data_AF-A0A2N0XY85-F1
#
_entry.id   AF-A0A2N0XY85-F1
#
_cell.length_a   1.000
_cell.length_b   1.000
_cell.length_c   1.000
_cell.angle_alpha   90.00
_cell.angle_beta   90.00
_cell.angle_gamma   90.00
#
_symmetry.space_group_name_H-M   'P 1'
#
loop_
_entity.id
_entity.type
_entity.pdbx_description
1 polymer ?
#
loop_
_entity_poly.entity_id
_entity_poly.type
_entity_poly.pdbx_seq_one_letter_code
_entity_poly.pdbx_strand_id
1 'polypeptide(L)'
;MKTQDITAELEVAIQSLADQGKEPTVALVKTRMKTPAPMPAIIAAIKSWKSSSHIPKVEVGVSEPSSNERVALLEAQIAAFSKQIEDLNKRIEKLENQSS
;
A
#
# COMPACT_ATOMS: atom_id res chain seq x y z
N MET A 1 -12.58 15.96 7.27
CA MET A 1 -12.19 14.74 6.52
C MET A 1 -10.71 14.85 6.20
N LYS A 2 -9.88 13.87 6.54
CA LYS A 2 -8.46 13.90 6.15
C LYS A 2 -8.36 13.47 4.68
N THR A 3 -7.82 14.35 3.85
CA THR A 3 -7.51 14.07 2.45
C THR A 3 -6.01 13.86 2.29
N GLN A 4 -5.63 12.98 1.37
CA GLN A 4 -4.24 12.75 0.98
C GLN A 4 -4.09 13.15 -0.48
N ASP A 5 -3.11 13.99 -0.77
CA ASP A 5 -2.69 14.30 -2.14
C ASP A 5 -1.89 13.11 -2.68
N ILE A 6 -2.38 12.55 -3.79
CA ILE A 6 -1.79 11.40 -4.47
C ILE A 6 -1.31 11.74 -5.89
N THR A 7 -1.30 13.02 -6.28
CA THR A 7 -0.97 13.44 -7.65
C THR A 7 0.43 13.00 -8.07
N ALA A 8 1.43 13.25 -7.23
CA ALA A 8 2.82 12.88 -7.54
C ALA A 8 2.98 11.36 -7.70
N GLU A 9 2.27 10.57 -6.89
CA GLU A 9 2.31 9.11 -6.97
C GLU A 9 1.66 8.59 -8.26
N LEU A 10 0.52 9.18 -8.66
CA LEU A 10 -0.14 8.89 -9.93
C LEU A 10 0.76 9.22 -11.13
N GLU A 11 1.42 10.36 -11.09
CA GLU A 11 2.34 10.81 -12.14
C GLU A 11 3.52 9.84 -12.31
N VAL A 12 4.17 9.48 -11.20
CA VAL A 12 5.26 8.49 -11.22
C VAL A 12 4.77 7.13 -11.74
N ALA A 13 3.59 6.66 -11.31
CA ALA A 13 3.05 5.37 -11.74
C ALA A 13 2.72 5.33 -13.24
N ILE A 14 2.10 6.40 -13.75
CA ILE A 14 1.72 6.54 -15.16
C ILE A 14 2.95 6.73 -16.05
N GLN A 15 3.89 7.60 -15.64
CA GLN A 15 5.12 7.83 -16.40
C GLN A 15 5.99 6.58 -16.45
N SER A 16 6.15 5.87 -15.32
CA SER A 16 6.89 4.60 -15.29
C SER A 16 6.30 3.54 -16.22
N LEU A 17 4.98 3.53 -16.41
CA LEU A 17 4.31 2.65 -17.37
C LEU A 17 4.61 3.06 -18.82
N ALA A 18 4.51 4.34 -19.11
CA ALA A 18 4.81 4.89 -20.43
C ALA A 18 6.28 4.65 -20.83
N ASP A 19 7.23 4.85 -19.91
CA ASP A 19 8.66 4.61 -20.13
C ASP A 19 8.95 3.12 -20.39
N GLN A 20 8.13 2.21 -19.86
CA GLN A 20 8.19 0.77 -20.12
C GLN A 20 7.51 0.37 -21.45
N GLY A 21 6.98 1.32 -22.22
CA GLY A 21 6.17 1.06 -23.42
C GLY A 21 4.83 0.39 -23.13
N LYS A 22 4.37 0.41 -21.87
CA LYS A 22 3.09 -0.19 -21.44
C LYS A 22 2.03 0.89 -21.37
N GLU A 23 0.86 0.59 -21.93
CA GLU A 23 -0.28 1.49 -21.80
C GLU A 23 -0.75 1.57 -20.33
N PRO A 24 -0.87 2.77 -19.73
CA PRO A 24 -1.39 2.92 -18.38
C PRO A 24 -2.86 2.48 -18.30
N THR A 25 -3.10 1.36 -17.64
CA THR A 25 -4.45 0.87 -17.33
C THR A 25 -4.73 0.98 -15.84
N VAL A 26 -6.01 1.00 -15.46
CA VAL A 26 -6.41 1.17 -14.06
C VAL A 26 -5.77 0.10 -13.15
N ALA A 27 -5.75 -1.16 -13.60
CA ALA A 27 -5.10 -2.24 -12.86
C ALA A 27 -3.59 -2.04 -12.74
N LEU A 28 -2.90 -1.67 -13.83
CA LEU A 28 -1.45 -1.48 -13.84
C LEU A 28 -0.97 -0.27 -13.04
N VAL A 29 -1.77 0.81 -13.03
CA VAL A 29 -1.51 1.98 -12.21
C VAL A 29 -1.76 1.63 -10.74
N LYS A 30 -2.89 0.97 -10.42
CA LYS A 30 -3.20 0.56 -9.05
C LYS A 30 -2.15 -0.37 -8.44
N THR A 31 -1.53 -1.27 -9.20
CA THR A 31 -0.47 -2.15 -8.69
C THR A 31 0.86 -1.44 -8.44
N ARG A 32 1.08 -0.25 -9.02
CA ARG A 32 2.28 0.57 -8.78
C ARG A 32 2.12 1.57 -7.65
N MET A 33 0.88 1.87 -7.26
CA MET A 33 0.58 2.78 -6.17
C MET A 33 0.62 2.05 -4.82
N LYS A 34 1.18 2.72 -3.82
CA LYS A 34 1.13 2.35 -2.40
C LYS A 34 -0.13 2.89 -1.75
N THR A 35 -0.58 4.08 -2.14
CA THR A 35 -1.79 4.68 -1.59
C THR A 35 -3.05 4.12 -2.28
N PRO A 36 -4.03 3.59 -1.52
CA PRO A 36 -5.31 3.19 -2.09
C PRO A 36 -6.03 4.41 -2.69
N ALA A 37 -6.30 4.37 -3.99
CA ALA A 37 -7.05 5.40 -4.70
C ALA A 37 -8.38 4.85 -5.24
N PRO A 38 -9.49 5.61 -5.20
CA PRO A 38 -10.75 5.23 -5.83
C PRO A 38 -10.59 5.04 -7.34
N MET A 39 -11.24 4.02 -7.90
CA MET A 39 -11.23 3.78 -9.36
C MET A 39 -11.58 5.03 -10.20
N PRO A 40 -12.59 5.85 -9.83
CA PRO A 40 -12.89 7.07 -10.58
C PRO A 40 -11.71 8.06 -10.65
N ALA A 41 -10.94 8.19 -9.57
CA ALA A 41 -9.79 9.09 -9.51
C ALA A 41 -8.67 8.61 -10.45
N ILE A 42 -8.37 7.30 -10.44
CA ILE A 42 -7.37 6.70 -11.34
C ILE A 42 -7.80 6.87 -12.81
N ILE A 43 -9.08 6.62 -13.12
CA ILE A 43 -9.61 6.77 -14.49
C ILE A 43 -9.48 8.21 -14.98
N ALA A 44 -9.81 9.19 -14.14
CA ALA A 44 -9.69 10.61 -14.46
C ALA A 44 -8.23 11.00 -14.74
N ALA A 45 -7.29 10.55 -13.91
CA ALA A 45 -5.86 10.80 -14.09
C ALA A 45 -5.33 10.20 -15.41
N ILE A 46 -5.66 8.94 -15.71
CA ILE A 46 -5.25 8.28 -16.97
C ILE A 46 -5.82 9.02 -18.19
N LYS A 47 -7.10 9.40 -18.15
CA LYS A 47 -7.73 10.15 -19.26
C LYS A 47 -7.06 11.51 -19.47
N SER A 48 -6.82 12.25 -18.38
CA SER A 48 -6.15 13.55 -18.45
C SER A 48 -4.75 13.40 -19.05
N TRP A 49 -3.95 12.47 -18.52
CA TRP A 49 -2.60 12.20 -19.03
C TRP A 49 -2.60 11.81 -20.52
N LYS A 50 -3.53 10.95 -20.97
CA LYS A 50 -3.64 10.60 -22.39
C LYS A 50 -3.99 11.81 -23.28
N SER A 51 -4.78 12.75 -22.76
CA SER A 51 -5.23 13.92 -23.52
C SER A 51 -4.23 15.07 -23.57
N SER A 52 -3.48 15.29 -22.48
CA SER A 52 -2.68 16.50 -22.27
C SER A 52 -1.30 16.26 -21.68
N SER A 53 -0.91 15.00 -21.46
CA SER A 53 0.29 14.60 -20.70
C SER A 53 0.40 15.26 -19.33
N HIS A 54 -0.73 15.71 -18.77
CA HIS A 54 -0.82 16.37 -17.48
C HIS A 54 -1.84 15.67 -16.59
N ILE A 55 -1.52 15.53 -15.31
CA ILE A 55 -2.40 14.96 -14.29
C ILE A 55 -2.82 16.09 -13.33
N PRO A 56 -4.12 16.38 -13.19
CA PRO A 56 -4.59 17.43 -12.30
C PRO A 56 -4.35 17.05 -10.83
N LYS A 57 -4.53 18.02 -9.94
CA LYS A 57 -4.47 17.74 -8.50
C LYS A 57 -5.55 16.72 -8.10
N VAL A 58 -5.17 15.62 -7.46
CA VAL A 58 -6.03 14.53 -7.03
C VAL A 58 -5.86 14.34 -5.53
N GLU A 59 -6.88 14.73 -4.80
CA GLU A 59 -6.99 14.48 -3.37
C GLU A 59 -7.99 13.35 -3.14
N VAL A 60 -7.57 12.32 -2.39
CA VAL A 60 -8.43 11.20 -2.02
C VAL A 60 -8.70 11.23 -0.52
N GLY A 61 -9.94 10.88 -0.15
CA GLY A 61 -10.27 10.66 1.25
C GLY A 61 -9.47 9.47 1.78
N VAL A 62 -8.74 9.67 2.87
CA VAL A 62 -8.10 8.55 3.58
C VAL A 62 -9.21 7.85 4.35
N SER A 63 -9.62 6.66 3.89
CA SER A 63 -10.41 5.75 4.72
C SER A 63 -9.51 5.20 5.81
N GLU A 64 -9.56 5.82 6.99
CA GLU A 64 -9.02 5.18 8.19
C GLU A 64 -9.80 3.87 8.42
N PRO A 65 -9.12 2.75 8.73
CA PRO A 65 -9.82 1.54 9.12
C PRO A 65 -10.76 1.87 10.27
N SER A 66 -11.97 1.33 10.21
CA SER A 66 -12.93 1.46 11.31
C SER A 66 -12.28 0.99 12.62
N SER A 67 -12.76 1.48 13.76
CA SER A 67 -12.23 1.06 15.06
C SER A 67 -12.19 -0.47 15.20
N ASN A 68 -13.20 -1.17 14.67
CA ASN A 68 -13.23 -2.64 14.67
C ASN A 68 -12.15 -3.26 13.79
N GLU A 69 -11.93 -2.76 12.58
CA GLU A 69 -10.86 -3.24 11.70
C GLU A 69 -9.48 -2.98 12.32
N ARG A 70 -9.30 -1.82 12.96
CA ARG A 70 -8.06 -1.49 13.66
C ARG A 70 -7.81 -2.43 14.84
N VAL A 71 -8.83 -2.74 15.63
CA VAL A 71 -8.75 -3.72 16.72
C VAL A 71 -8.35 -5.08 16.16
N ALA A 72 -9.03 -5.58 15.12
CA ALA A 72 -8.70 -6.86 14.51
C ALA A 72 -7.25 -6.93 13.97
N LEU A 73 -6.76 -5.84 13.36
CA LEU A 73 -5.37 -5.75 12.89
C LEU A 73 -4.36 -5.78 14.04
N LEU A 74 -4.66 -5.08 15.13
CA LEU A 74 -3.81 -5.06 16.33
C LEU A 74 -3.77 -6.43 17.01
N GLU A 75 -4.91 -7.10 17.14
CA GLU A 75 -5.00 -8.46 17.69
C GLU A 75 -4.20 -9.46 16.86
N ALA A 76 -4.31 -9.39 15.52
CA ALA A 76 -3.53 -10.23 14.62
C ALA A 76 -2.01 -9.98 14.76
N GLN A 77 -1.61 -8.72 14.93
CA GLN A 77 -0.20 -8.36 15.15
C GLN A 77 0.32 -8.87 16.50
N ILE A 78 -0.47 -8.75 17.57
CA ILE A 78 -0.13 -9.29 18.89
C ILE A 78 0.05 -10.81 18.82
N ALA A 79 -0.84 -11.52 18.12
CA ALA A 79 -0.74 -12.97 17.94
C ALA A 79 0.54 -13.37 17.19
N ALA A 80 0.88 -12.65 16.12
CA ALA A 80 2.09 -12.90 15.34
C ALA A 80 3.37 -12.68 16.18
N PHE A 81 3.45 -11.58 16.93
CA PHE A 81 4.60 -11.28 17.77
C PHE A 81 4.73 -12.25 18.96
N SER A 82 3.61 -12.62 19.58
CA SER A 82 3.61 -13.63 20.66
C SER A 82 4.19 -14.97 20.17
N LYS A 83 3.80 -15.40 18.96
CA LYS A 83 4.34 -16.61 18.34
C LYS A 83 5.84 -16.50 18.05
N GLN A 84 6.31 -15.33 17.59
CA GLN A 84 7.75 -15.12 17.35
C GLN A 84 8.55 -15.17 18.64
N ILE A 85 8.05 -14.57 19.72
CA ILE A 85 8.70 -14.62 21.04
C ILE A 85 8.79 -16.07 21.53
N GLU A 86 7.72 -16.85 21.39
CA GLU A 86 7.71 -18.27 21.77
C GLU A 86 8.75 -19.09 20.98
N ASP A 87 8.83 -18.91 19.67
CA ASP A 87 9.81 -19.59 18.81
C ASP A 87 11.25 -19.23 19.18
N LEU A 88 11.50 -17.94 19.43
CA LEU A 88 12.82 -17.47 19.88
C LEU A 88 13.20 -18.05 21.24
N ASN A 89 12.28 -18.10 22.20
CA ASN A 89 12.53 -18.69 23.52
C ASN A 89 12.88 -20.19 23.40
N LYS A 90 12.13 -20.95 22.60
CA LYS A 90 12.45 -22.37 22.33
C LYS A 90 13.82 -22.56 21.70
N ARG A 91 14.23 -21.63 20.83
CA ARG A 91 15.54 -21.67 20.19
C ARG A 91 16.66 -21.35 21.17
N ILE A 92 16.45 -20.42 22.10
CA ILE A 92 17.38 -20.13 23.18
C ILE A 92 17.55 -21.36 24.08
N GLU A 93 16.45 -21.96 24.57
CA GLU A 93 16.49 -23.18 25.39
C GLU A 93 17.24 -24.32 24.71
N LYS A 94 17.00 -24.51 23.40
CA LYS A 94 17.72 -25.52 22.62
C LYS A 94 19.23 -25.26 22.59
N LEU A 95 19.65 -24.01 22.40
CA LEU A 95 21.06 -23.65 22.35
C LEU A 95 21.74 -23.78 23.72
N GLU A 96 21.05 -23.41 24.80
CA GLU A 96 21.54 -23.58 26.17
C GLU A 96 21.79 -25.06 26.48
N ASN A 97 20.81 -25.92 26.18
CA ASN A 97 20.91 -27.37 26.37
C ASN A 97 21.94 -28.07 25.45
N GLN A 98 22.40 -27.41 24.39
CA GLN A 98 23.45 -27.93 23.50
C GLN A 98 24.87 -27.53 23.94
N SER A 99 24.98 -26.57 24.87
CA SER A 99 26.26 -26.06 25.39
C SER A 99 26.64 -26.57 26.79
N SER A 100 25.72 -27.27 27.46
CA SER A 100 25.97 -28.05 28.69
C SER A 100 26.26 -29.51 28.36
#